data_AF-A0A8J7Z2T9-F1
#
_entry.id   AF-A0A8J7Z2T9-F1
#
_cell.length_a   1.000
_cell.length_b   1.000
_cell.length_c   1.000
_cell.angle_alpha   90.00
_cell.angle_beta   90.00
_cell.angle_gamma   90.00
#
_symmetry.space_group_name_H-M   'P 1'
#
loop_
_entity.id
_entity.type
_entity.pdbx_description
1 polymer ?
#
loop_
_entity_poly.entity_id
_entity_poly.type
_entity_poly.pdbx_seq_one_letter_code
_entity_poly.pdbx_strand_id
1 'polypeptide(L)'
;MANTNVFRGSDATLTLAIDDQPEGQAAQEIIEFYQLSPVGRATSVEVYVQTDLELFHEIGKRHPAALRPGNINIFGKVGRAYINGALLRLLLGKGALVAREQEPYPQPSFNLLLDLKDPAVPDTSSTLTIHGVKFENWAYSLPEDDFVMESVTFKGLFITVEDKEAA
;
A
#
# COMPACT_ATOMS: atom_id res chain seq x y z
N MET A 1 15.89 -21.11 -5.04
CA MET A 1 15.90 -19.65 -5.22
C MET A 1 14.55 -19.15 -4.74
N ALA A 2 14.52 -18.36 -3.66
CA ALA A 2 13.28 -17.78 -3.16
C ALA A 2 12.78 -16.73 -4.17
N ASN A 3 11.47 -16.67 -4.37
CA ASN A 3 10.84 -15.80 -5.36
C ASN A 3 10.99 -14.33 -4.90
N THR A 4 11.97 -13.61 -5.44
CA THR A 4 12.41 -12.27 -4.98
C THR A 4 11.44 -11.13 -5.29
N ASN A 5 10.33 -11.41 -5.98
CA ASN A 5 9.37 -10.40 -6.42
C ASN A 5 8.15 -10.28 -5.51
N VAL A 6 8.04 -11.16 -4.50
CA VAL A 6 6.93 -11.18 -3.55
C VAL A 6 7.45 -10.90 -2.15
N PHE A 7 7.12 -9.73 -1.61
CA PHE A 7 7.42 -9.39 -0.23
C PHE A 7 6.24 -9.81 0.65
N ARG A 8 6.53 -10.52 1.74
CA ARG A 8 5.53 -11.02 2.69
C ARG A 8 5.87 -10.53 4.09
N GLY A 9 5.00 -9.67 4.63
CA GLY A 9 5.04 -9.27 6.04
C GLY A 9 3.91 -9.93 6.81
N SER A 10 4.20 -10.46 8.01
CA SER A 10 3.15 -10.99 8.90
C SER A 10 2.22 -9.87 9.36
N ASP A 11 2.81 -8.71 9.67
CA ASP A 11 2.16 -7.56 10.27
C ASP A 11 2.58 -6.29 9.51
N ALA A 12 1.63 -5.40 9.30
CA ALA A 12 1.84 -4.09 8.69
C ALA A 12 1.10 -3.00 9.47
N THR A 13 1.70 -1.83 9.54
CA THR A 13 1.06 -0.64 10.10
C THR A 13 0.57 0.24 8.97
N LEU A 14 -0.69 0.67 9.02
CA LEU A 14 -1.24 1.65 8.10
C LEU A 14 -1.16 3.02 8.72
N THR A 15 -0.58 3.94 7.97
CA THR A 15 -0.55 5.37 8.28
C THR A 15 -1.11 6.15 7.10
N LEU A 16 -1.53 7.38 7.36
CA LEU A 16 -1.95 8.28 6.30
C LEU A 16 -0.71 8.95 5.70
N ALA A 17 -0.68 9.07 4.37
CA ALA A 17 0.37 9.79 3.68
C ALA A 17 0.10 11.30 3.81
N ILE A 18 0.97 12.00 4.51
CA ILE A 18 0.94 13.46 4.59
C ILE A 18 1.92 13.99 3.57
N ASP A 19 1.39 14.67 2.55
CA ASP A 19 2.16 15.37 1.53
C ASP A 19 1.50 16.72 1.21
N ASP A 20 2.20 17.58 0.49
CA ASP A 20 1.69 18.90 0.08
C ASP A 20 0.66 18.79 -1.07
N GLN A 21 0.30 17.57 -1.51
CA GLN A 21 -0.69 17.36 -2.55
C GLN A 21 -2.11 17.44 -1.97
N PRO A 22 -3.14 17.64 -2.82
CA PRO A 22 -4.53 17.65 -2.36
C PRO A 22 -4.94 16.38 -1.58
N GLU A 23 -4.30 15.26 -1.86
CA GLU A 23 -4.53 13.98 -1.16
C GLU A 23 -3.96 13.98 0.25
N GLY A 24 -2.76 14.53 0.46
CA GLY A 24 -2.15 14.68 1.78
C GLY A 24 -2.78 15.77 2.63
N GLN A 25 -3.31 16.84 2.03
CA GLN A 25 -4.14 17.81 2.75
C GLN A 25 -5.43 17.17 3.26
N ALA A 26 -6.11 16.39 2.41
CA ALA A 26 -7.28 15.62 2.82
C ALA A 26 -6.93 14.60 3.92
N ALA A 27 -5.75 13.96 3.83
CA ALA A 27 -5.26 13.07 4.89
C ALA A 27 -5.03 13.83 6.21
N GLN A 28 -4.39 15.00 6.17
CA GLN A 28 -4.09 15.84 7.33
C GLN A 28 -5.37 16.32 8.04
N GLU A 29 -6.36 16.80 7.30
CA GLU A 29 -7.65 17.21 7.87
C GLU A 29 -8.29 16.08 8.70
N ILE A 30 -8.14 14.84 8.24
CA ILE A 30 -8.76 13.70 8.89
C ILE A 30 -7.92 13.19 10.08
N ILE A 31 -6.58 13.29 10.00
CA ILE A 31 -5.69 13.08 11.16
C ILE A 31 -6.04 14.08 12.27
N GLU A 32 -6.19 15.36 11.93
CA GLU A 32 -6.51 16.41 12.90
C GLU A 32 -7.90 16.20 13.52
N PHE A 33 -8.88 15.78 12.72
CA PHE A 33 -10.23 15.53 13.18
C PHE A 33 -10.34 14.35 14.15
N TYR A 34 -9.64 13.23 13.87
CA TYR A 34 -9.74 12.02 14.70
C TYR A 34 -8.59 11.84 15.70
N GLN A 35 -7.50 12.61 15.58
CA GLN A 35 -6.27 12.47 16.37
C GLN A 35 -5.70 11.03 16.34
N LEU A 36 -5.84 10.34 15.20
CA LEU A 36 -5.45 8.93 15.07
C LEU A 36 -4.14 8.79 14.27
N SER A 37 -3.11 8.30 14.94
CA SER A 37 -1.91 7.76 14.31
C SER A 37 -1.34 6.66 15.22
N PRO A 38 -1.30 5.38 14.79
CA PRO A 38 -1.63 4.83 13.48
C PRO A 38 -3.15 4.65 13.23
N VAL A 39 -3.55 4.60 11.96
CA VAL A 39 -4.97 4.51 11.57
C VAL A 39 -5.51 3.08 11.46
N GLY A 40 -4.61 2.09 11.37
CA GLY A 40 -4.98 0.68 11.35
C GLY A 40 -3.79 -0.25 11.35
N ARG A 41 -4.06 -1.56 11.50
CA ARG A 41 -3.08 -2.64 11.39
C ARG A 41 -3.54 -3.66 10.35
N ALA A 42 -2.65 -4.02 9.44
CA ALA A 42 -2.88 -5.08 8.48
C ALA A 42 -2.08 -6.32 8.84
N THR A 43 -2.63 -7.48 8.49
CA THR A 43 -2.01 -8.79 8.70
C THR A 43 -2.10 -9.59 7.41
N SER A 44 -1.13 -10.49 7.21
CA SER A 44 -1.01 -11.30 5.99
C SER A 44 -0.96 -10.44 4.73
N VAL A 45 0.04 -9.55 4.66
CA VAL A 45 0.21 -8.65 3.52
C VAL A 45 1.16 -9.28 2.50
N GLU A 46 0.70 -9.32 1.25
CA GLU A 46 1.49 -9.73 0.09
C GLU A 46 1.66 -8.54 -0.84
N VAL A 47 2.92 -8.21 -1.15
CA VAL A 47 3.27 -7.13 -2.09
C VAL A 47 3.89 -7.74 -3.33
N TYR A 48 3.41 -7.33 -4.48
CA TYR A 48 3.88 -7.73 -5.79
C TYR A 48 4.48 -6.51 -6.50
N VAL A 49 5.72 -6.66 -6.95
CA VAL A 49 6.38 -5.69 -7.82
C VAL A 49 6.53 -6.32 -9.18
N GLN A 50 5.82 -5.77 -10.17
CA GLN A 50 5.87 -6.24 -11.55
C GLN A 50 6.48 -5.16 -12.44
N THR A 51 7.62 -5.48 -13.05
CA THR A 51 8.21 -4.64 -14.09
C THR A 51 7.78 -5.17 -15.45
N ASP A 52 7.18 -4.31 -16.26
CA ASP A 52 6.84 -4.65 -17.63
C ASP A 52 8.12 -4.76 -18.47
N LEU A 53 8.29 -5.87 -19.20
CA LEU A 53 9.48 -6.12 -20.02
C LEU A 53 9.06 -6.34 -21.46
N GLU A 54 9.54 -5.48 -22.36
CA GLU A 54 9.25 -5.57 -23.78
C GLU A 54 10.41 -6.21 -24.56
N LEU A 55 10.07 -7.07 -25.52
CA LEU A 55 11.04 -7.77 -26.35
C LEU A 55 11.50 -6.88 -27.49
N PHE A 56 12.79 -6.52 -27.51
CA PHE A 56 13.39 -5.82 -28.64
C PHE A 56 14.02 -6.82 -29.62
N HIS A 57 13.55 -6.81 -30.87
CA HIS A 57 14.08 -7.64 -31.95
C HIS A 57 14.83 -6.77 -32.96
N GLU A 58 16.10 -7.12 -33.20
CA GLU A 58 16.85 -6.54 -34.32
C GLU A 58 16.35 -7.13 -35.64
N ILE A 59 16.36 -6.32 -36.70
CA ILE A 59 15.93 -6.74 -38.04
C ILE A 59 16.75 -7.96 -38.47
N GLY A 60 16.06 -9.04 -38.82
CA GLY A 60 16.67 -10.29 -39.30
C GLY A 60 17.03 -11.30 -38.21
N LYS A 61 16.86 -10.99 -36.91
CA LYS A 61 17.04 -11.97 -35.83
C LYS A 61 15.72 -12.59 -35.40
N ARG A 62 15.75 -13.90 -35.12
CA ARG A 62 14.59 -14.67 -34.64
C ARG A 62 14.43 -14.66 -33.13
N HIS A 63 15.49 -14.33 -32.39
CA HIS A 63 15.49 -14.17 -30.95
C HIS A 63 15.56 -12.68 -30.58
N PRO A 64 14.92 -12.27 -29.47
CA PRO A 64 15.05 -10.91 -28.96
C PRO A 64 16.50 -10.62 -28.61
N ALA A 65 17.00 -9.48 -29.06
CA ALA A 65 18.36 -9.03 -28.82
C ALA A 65 18.50 -8.35 -27.44
N ALA A 66 17.42 -7.74 -26.93
CA ALA A 66 17.39 -7.10 -25.63
C ALA A 66 15.98 -7.11 -25.03
N LEU A 67 15.92 -7.00 -23.69
CA LEU A 67 14.70 -6.68 -22.96
C LEU A 67 14.72 -5.19 -22.63
N ARG A 68 13.65 -4.48 -22.97
CA ARG A 68 13.48 -3.07 -22.62
C ARG A 68 12.62 -2.97 -21.36
N PRO A 69 13.10 -2.29 -20.31
CA PRO A 69 12.30 -2.06 -19.11
C PRO A 69 11.20 -1.02 -19.41
N GLY A 70 9.97 -1.39 -19.08
CA GLY A 70 8.79 -0.54 -19.11
C GLY A 70 8.42 -0.05 -17.71
N ASN A 71 7.11 0.09 -17.46
CA ASN A 71 6.60 0.60 -16.20
C ASN A 71 6.79 -0.39 -15.05
N ILE A 72 6.93 0.15 -13.84
CA ILE A 72 6.94 -0.62 -12.60
C ILE A 72 5.56 -0.48 -11.97
N ASN A 73 4.88 -1.61 -11.84
CA ASN A 73 3.56 -1.70 -11.22
C ASN A 73 3.70 -2.30 -9.83
N ILE A 74 3.26 -1.57 -8.81
CA ILE A 74 3.25 -2.01 -7.42
C ILE A 74 1.81 -2.24 -7.00
N PHE A 75 1.49 -3.48 -6.67
CA PHE A 75 0.17 -3.86 -6.19
C PHE A 75 0.27 -4.96 -5.15
N GLY A 76 -0.79 -5.16 -4.37
CA GLY A 76 -0.74 -6.11 -3.27
C GLY A 76 -2.11 -6.55 -2.79
N LYS A 77 -2.08 -7.51 -1.87
CA LYS A 77 -3.24 -8.02 -1.17
C LYS A 77 -3.00 -8.00 0.33
N VAL A 78 -4.06 -7.71 1.06
CA VAL A 78 -4.09 -7.74 2.53
C VAL A 78 -5.14 -8.75 2.95
N GLY A 79 -4.75 -9.73 3.76
CA GLY A 79 -5.67 -10.74 4.28
C GLY A 79 -6.71 -10.13 5.21
N ARG A 80 -6.26 -9.49 6.29
CA ARG A 80 -7.14 -8.75 7.21
C ARG A 80 -6.51 -7.42 7.60
N ALA A 81 -7.29 -6.35 7.53
CA ALA A 81 -6.94 -5.06 8.08
C ALA A 81 -7.94 -4.66 9.19
N TYR A 82 -7.40 -4.52 10.40
CA TYR A 82 -8.10 -3.94 11.55
C TYR A 82 -8.03 -2.43 11.43
N ILE A 83 -9.19 -1.84 11.22
CA ILE A 83 -9.32 -0.47 10.78
C ILE A 83 -10.26 0.23 11.75
N ASN A 84 -9.91 1.43 12.22
CA ASN A 84 -10.78 2.15 13.15
C ASN A 84 -12.07 2.60 12.42
N GLY A 85 -13.25 2.46 13.04
CA GLY A 85 -14.57 2.78 12.44
C GLY A 85 -14.74 4.21 11.92
N ALA A 86 -13.86 5.14 12.30
CA ALA A 86 -13.71 6.46 11.69
C ALA A 86 -13.33 6.42 10.18
N LEU A 87 -12.92 5.25 9.65
CA LEU A 87 -12.31 5.14 8.34
C LEU A 87 -13.25 5.30 7.13
N LEU A 88 -14.57 5.19 7.24
CA LEU A 88 -15.43 5.46 6.07
C LEU A 88 -15.23 6.89 5.53
N ARG A 89 -15.02 7.84 6.46
CA ARG A 89 -14.63 9.21 6.12
C ARG A 89 -13.18 9.33 5.68
N LEU A 90 -12.28 8.48 6.18
CA LEU A 90 -10.91 8.35 5.68
C LEU A 90 -10.83 7.72 4.29
N LEU A 91 -11.76 6.86 3.89
CA LEU A 91 -11.67 6.12 2.62
C LEU A 91 -12.34 6.87 1.48
N LEU A 92 -13.47 7.51 1.76
CA LEU A 92 -14.21 8.30 0.78
C LEU A 92 -13.85 9.79 0.85
N GLY A 93 -13.02 10.19 1.83
CA GLY A 93 -12.70 11.59 2.10
C GLY A 93 -13.99 12.39 2.29
N LYS A 94 -14.11 13.45 1.50
CA LYS A 94 -15.30 14.32 1.48
C LYS A 94 -16.55 13.65 0.91
N GLY A 95 -16.40 12.52 0.19
CA GLY A 95 -17.53 11.71 -0.30
C GLY A 95 -18.34 11.03 0.81
N ALA A 96 -17.79 10.90 2.02
CA ALA A 96 -18.54 10.41 3.19
C ALA A 96 -19.34 11.51 3.93
N LEU A 97 -19.21 12.77 3.50
CA LEU A 97 -19.94 13.88 4.12
C LEU A 97 -21.35 13.99 3.54
N VAL A 98 -22.30 14.38 4.40
CA VAL A 98 -23.69 14.66 3.98
C VAL A 98 -23.74 15.87 3.03
N ALA A 99 -22.81 16.80 3.19
CA ALA A 99 -22.63 17.92 2.27
C ALA A 99 -21.94 17.43 0.99
N ARG A 100 -22.67 17.43 -0.13
CA ARG A 100 -22.11 17.09 -1.44
C ARG A 100 -21.29 18.25 -1.98
N GLU A 101 -19.98 18.18 -1.83
CA GLU A 101 -19.04 19.06 -2.54
C GLU A 101 -18.98 18.71 -4.04
N GLN A 102 -18.54 19.65 -4.88
CA GLN A 102 -18.37 19.41 -6.32
C GLN A 102 -17.24 18.41 -6.57
N GLU A 103 -17.51 17.42 -7.42
CA GLU A 103 -16.51 16.46 -7.88
C GLU A 103 -15.48 17.11 -8.83
N PRO A 104 -14.22 16.64 -8.84
CA PRO A 104 -13.68 15.49 -8.09
C PRO A 104 -13.15 15.89 -6.70
N TYR A 105 -13.44 15.06 -5.68
CA TYR A 105 -12.83 15.19 -4.35
C TYR A 105 -11.58 14.30 -4.24
N PRO A 106 -10.49 14.78 -3.63
CA PRO A 106 -9.28 13.98 -3.45
C PRO A 106 -9.54 12.84 -2.46
N GLN A 107 -9.16 11.64 -2.85
CA GLN A 107 -9.11 10.49 -1.95
C GLN A 107 -7.76 10.53 -1.22
N PRO A 108 -7.74 10.45 0.12
CA PRO A 108 -6.47 10.42 0.83
C PRO A 108 -5.70 9.15 0.51
N SER A 109 -4.38 9.29 0.44
CA SER A 109 -3.46 8.20 0.19
C SER A 109 -2.88 7.68 1.51
N PHE A 110 -2.51 6.39 1.51
CA PHE A 110 -2.01 5.70 2.69
C PHE A 110 -0.54 5.32 2.51
N ASN A 111 0.18 5.20 3.61
CA ASN A 111 1.48 4.55 3.66
C ASN A 111 1.34 3.24 4.41
N LEU A 112 1.96 2.19 3.87
CA LEU A 112 1.93 0.86 4.45
C LEU A 112 3.35 0.45 4.82
N LEU A 113 3.60 0.33 6.13
CA LEU A 113 4.89 -0.09 6.67
C LEU A 113 4.84 -1.59 7.01
N LEU A 114 5.76 -2.35 6.45
CA LEU A 114 5.93 -3.78 6.64
C LEU A 114 7.29 -4.07 7.27
N ASP A 115 7.29 -4.82 8.36
CA ASP A 115 8.52 -5.33 8.93
C ASP A 115 8.83 -6.69 8.28
N LEU A 116 9.90 -6.73 7.50
CA LEU A 116 10.40 -7.94 6.86
C LEU A 116 11.54 -8.50 7.71
N LYS A 117 11.38 -9.74 8.14
CA LYS A 117 12.49 -10.51 8.74
C LYS A 117 13.20 -11.27 7.63
N ASP A 118 14.51 -11.13 7.53
CA ASP A 118 15.29 -11.90 6.56
C ASP A 118 15.39 -13.36 7.04
N PRO A 119 14.83 -14.34 6.30
CA PRO A 119 14.97 -15.74 6.67
C PRO A 119 16.39 -16.29 6.41
N ALA A 120 17.23 -15.60 5.63
CA ALA A 120 18.58 -16.01 5.30
C ALA A 120 19.63 -15.51 6.31
N VAL A 121 19.37 -14.39 7.00
CA VAL A 121 20.24 -13.85 8.04
C VAL A 121 19.42 -13.55 9.30
N PRO A 122 19.47 -14.44 10.31
CA PRO A 122 18.89 -14.15 11.62
C PRO A 122 19.46 -12.83 12.15
N ASP A 123 18.61 -12.03 12.80
CA ASP A 123 18.91 -10.70 13.38
C ASP A 123 18.97 -9.51 12.41
N THR A 124 18.81 -9.71 11.10
CA THR A 124 18.61 -8.59 10.16
C THR A 124 17.11 -8.39 9.91
N SER A 125 16.63 -7.16 10.07
CA SER A 125 15.25 -6.78 9.75
C SER A 125 15.24 -5.59 8.81
N SER A 126 14.41 -5.64 7.78
CA SER A 126 14.21 -4.54 6.84
C SER A 126 12.80 -3.99 7.00
N THR A 127 12.68 -2.67 7.10
CA THR A 127 11.39 -1.99 7.04
C THR A 127 11.09 -1.66 5.59
N LEU A 128 10.02 -2.22 5.05
CA LEU A 128 9.51 -1.92 3.72
C LEU A 128 8.34 -0.93 3.83
N THR A 129 8.49 0.26 3.27
CA THR A 129 7.43 1.28 3.24
C THR A 129 6.90 1.41 1.82
N ILE A 130 5.60 1.18 1.65
CA ILE A 130 4.88 1.42 0.40
C ILE A 130 4.19 2.77 0.52
N HIS A 131 4.49 3.66 -0.40
CA HIS A 131 3.98 5.03 -0.39
C HIS A 131 2.82 5.21 -1.37
N GLY A 132 1.88 6.08 -1.02
CA GLY A 132 0.77 6.45 -1.91
C GLY A 132 -0.20 5.30 -2.19
N VAL A 133 -0.40 4.43 -1.20
CA VAL A 133 -1.28 3.27 -1.27
C VAL A 133 -2.73 3.70 -1.41
N LYS A 134 -3.42 3.13 -2.41
CA LYS A 134 -4.86 3.22 -2.61
C LYS A 134 -5.46 1.82 -2.70
N PHE A 135 -6.55 1.61 -1.98
CA PHE A 135 -7.28 0.33 -1.98
C PHE A 135 -8.26 0.30 -3.16
N GLU A 136 -8.23 -0.78 -3.94
CA GLU A 136 -9.07 -0.94 -5.13
C GLU A 136 -10.45 -1.53 -4.79
N ASN A 137 -10.54 -2.32 -3.73
CA ASN A 137 -11.77 -2.93 -3.27
C ASN A 137 -11.94 -2.70 -1.77
N TRP A 138 -13.19 -2.71 -1.31
CA TRP A 138 -13.51 -2.55 0.10
C TRP A 138 -14.60 -3.56 0.45
N ALA A 139 -14.22 -4.64 1.11
CA ALA A 139 -15.14 -5.61 1.68
C ALA A 139 -15.06 -5.51 3.20
N TYR A 140 -16.11 -4.99 3.81
CA TYR A 140 -16.21 -4.84 5.26
C TYR A 140 -16.97 -6.04 5.83
N SER A 141 -16.35 -6.68 6.82
CA SER A 141 -17.10 -7.44 7.82
C SER A 141 -17.33 -6.52 9.00
N LEU A 142 -18.59 -6.32 9.37
CA LEU A 142 -19.02 -5.43 10.46
C LEU A 142 -19.53 -6.25 11.66
N PRO A 143 -18.66 -6.95 12.40
CA PRO A 143 -19.04 -7.49 13.71
C PRO A 143 -19.34 -6.35 14.69
N GLU A 144 -20.14 -6.63 15.72
CA GLU A 144 -20.65 -5.62 16.69
C GLU A 144 -19.56 -4.74 17.33
N ASP A 145 -18.32 -5.25 17.43
CA ASP A 145 -17.24 -4.62 18.21
C ASP A 145 -16.04 -4.12 17.39
N ASP A 146 -15.93 -4.44 16.09
CA ASP A 146 -14.73 -4.10 15.29
C ASP A 146 -15.03 -3.89 13.81
N PHE A 147 -14.24 -3.07 13.14
CA PHE A 147 -14.29 -2.90 11.68
C PHE A 147 -13.13 -3.66 11.05
N VAL A 148 -13.44 -4.83 10.49
CA VAL A 148 -12.46 -5.66 9.81
C VAL A 148 -12.68 -5.57 8.31
N MET A 149 -11.63 -5.15 7.60
CA MET A 149 -11.58 -5.33 6.16
C MET A 149 -10.91 -6.65 5.82
N GLU A 150 -11.55 -7.44 4.97
CA GLU A 150 -11.03 -8.75 4.56
C GLU A 150 -10.75 -8.78 3.05
N SER A 151 -9.68 -9.47 2.66
CA SER A 151 -9.32 -9.71 1.25
C SER A 151 -9.22 -8.44 0.40
N VAL A 152 -8.52 -7.44 0.93
CA VAL A 152 -8.37 -6.12 0.30
C VAL A 152 -7.23 -6.16 -0.72
N THR A 153 -7.40 -5.55 -1.89
CA THR A 153 -6.35 -5.33 -2.89
C THR A 153 -5.98 -3.85 -2.95
N PHE A 154 -4.71 -3.57 -3.19
CA PHE A 154 -4.21 -2.19 -3.24
C PHE A 154 -3.19 -1.98 -4.36
N LYS A 155 -3.00 -0.72 -4.72
CA LYS A 155 -1.91 -0.23 -5.57
C LYS A 155 -1.12 0.83 -4.84
N GLY A 156 0.20 0.82 -5.00
CA GLY A 156 1.11 1.83 -4.44
C GLY A 156 1.82 2.60 -5.53
N LEU A 157 2.36 3.78 -5.19
CA LEU A 157 3.12 4.61 -6.13
C LEU A 157 4.57 4.16 -6.22
N PHE A 158 5.23 4.00 -5.08
CA PHE A 158 6.63 3.57 -4.98
C PHE A 158 6.89 2.89 -3.64
N ILE A 159 8.05 2.25 -3.55
CA ILE A 159 8.50 1.48 -2.39
C ILE A 159 9.85 2.03 -1.93
N THR A 160 10.04 2.14 -0.63
CA THR A 160 11.35 2.38 0.01
C THR A 160 11.66 1.24 0.96
N VAL A 161 12.92 0.80 0.99
CA VAL A 161 13.41 -0.22 1.91
C VAL A 161 14.44 0.43 2.82
N GLU A 162 14.28 0.26 4.13
CA GLU A 162 15.25 0.66 5.13
C GLU A 162 15.75 -0.58 5.87
N ASP A 163 17.02 -0.91 5.68
CA ASP A 163 17.64 -2.02 6.39
C ASP A 163 18.09 -1.57 7.79
N LYS A 164 17.70 -2.31 8.81
CA LYS A 164 18.34 -2.20 10.13
C LYS A 164 19.43 -3.25 10.22
N GLU A 165 20.68 -2.79 10.17
CA GLU A 165 21.82 -3.64 10.53
C GLU A 165 21.67 -4.09 11.99
N ALA A 166 21.96 -5.37 12.24
CA ALA A 166 22.10 -5.90 13.59
C ALA A 166 23.22 -5.12 14.31
N ALA A 167 22.88 -4.44 15.39
CA ALA A 167 23.84 -3.79 16.28
C ALA A 167 24.69 -4.80 17.06
#